data_AF-A0AAC8Q6J9-F1
#
_entry.id   AF-A0AAC8Q6J9-F1
#
_cell.length_a   1.000
_cell.length_b   1.000
_cell.length_c   1.000
_cell.angle_alpha   90.00
_cell.angle_beta   90.00
_cell.angle_gamma   90.00
#
_symmetry.space_group_name_H-M   'P 1'
#
loop_
_entity.id
_entity.type
_entity.pdbx_description
1 polymer ?
#
loop_
_entity_poly.entity_id
_entity_poly.type
_entity_poly.pdbx_seq_one_letter_code
_entity_poly.pdbx_strand_id
1 'polypeptide(L)'
;MLTLLLVVLAAQPTAAPIKAPAMDPAYVAYTTELEQGIHAGDASLMDTRVDMDRLLERATRGTSAPKAFHDGFASGVRRSGMQLGKQLVATREDDSSFRLLRLRMEGGAPHALYRVMTSQGGVNYLDLELAKNAEDQVVIADFYPYITGEPFSETMRRMYLQAAKEAGYNLVDKLMGKEQDFLKNASKLQDMQRLVQEKKFAEVVKTFDALPASLRQNKPFLLLRLTSASQLDEAAYQKAIQDFEQAYPNDPSLDLISIDGHMMRKDYATVMKMIDRLDQRVKDPYLQYLRGSVMLDKEDRKAAVGYFKAAVAGEPTLALAHWVLIGLSLQDKQFKDTVRYLDAIERDARVELSNLEEVEQYQGFVKSPEYKAWKKKRAARMQAAPAVP
;
A
#
# COMPACT_ATOMS: atom_id res chain seq x y z
N MET A 1 -31.06 -59.57 4.00
CA MET A 1 -30.75 -59.37 5.43
C MET A 1 -29.26 -59.10 5.55
N LEU A 2 -28.87 -57.84 5.77
CA LEU A 2 -27.50 -57.48 6.13
C LEU A 2 -27.57 -56.32 7.12
N THR A 3 -26.91 -56.53 8.25
CA THR A 3 -27.08 -55.83 9.53
C THR A 3 -26.35 -54.49 9.54
N LEU A 4 -27.04 -53.43 9.97
CA LEU A 4 -26.50 -52.08 10.16
C LEU A 4 -25.65 -52.04 11.44
N LEU A 5 -24.36 -51.76 11.34
CA LEU A 5 -23.47 -51.53 12.49
C LEU A 5 -23.40 -50.02 12.78
N LEU A 6 -24.03 -49.59 13.86
CA LEU A 6 -23.92 -48.23 14.39
C LEU A 6 -22.61 -48.09 15.19
N VAL A 7 -21.65 -47.32 14.67
CA VAL A 7 -20.48 -46.88 15.43
C VAL A 7 -20.85 -45.58 16.13
N VAL A 8 -20.95 -45.63 17.46
CA VAL A 8 -21.06 -44.45 18.32
C VAL A 8 -19.66 -43.83 18.42
N LEU A 9 -19.42 -42.72 17.72
CA LEU A 9 -18.25 -41.88 17.97
C LEU A 9 -18.48 -41.14 19.29
N ALA A 10 -17.77 -41.55 20.35
CA ALA A 10 -17.64 -40.75 21.54
C ALA A 10 -16.91 -39.45 21.19
N ALA A 11 -17.59 -38.31 21.36
CA ALA A 11 -16.99 -37.00 21.22
C ALA A 11 -15.82 -36.88 22.20
N GLN A 12 -14.60 -36.76 21.67
CA GLN A 12 -13.46 -36.39 22.49
C GLN A 12 -13.69 -34.98 23.07
N PRO A 13 -13.30 -34.71 24.33
CA PRO A 13 -13.40 -33.39 24.90
C PRO A 13 -12.60 -32.40 24.04
N THR A 14 -13.30 -31.44 23.43
CA THR A 14 -12.71 -30.31 22.72
C THR A 14 -11.70 -29.64 23.64
N ALA A 15 -10.42 -29.70 23.26
CA ALA A 15 -9.36 -28.96 23.94
C ALA A 15 -9.78 -27.48 24.04
N ALA A 16 -9.61 -26.88 25.22
CA ALA A 16 -9.87 -25.47 25.43
C ALA A 16 -9.08 -24.64 24.38
N PRO A 17 -9.66 -23.56 23.84
CA PRO A 17 -8.95 -22.73 22.87
C PRO A 17 -7.65 -22.23 23.49
N ILE A 18 -6.52 -22.62 22.90
CA ILE A 18 -5.21 -22.09 23.28
C ILE A 18 -5.28 -20.59 23.04
N LYS A 19 -5.28 -19.81 24.14
CA LYS A 19 -5.24 -18.36 24.09
C LYS A 19 -3.97 -17.98 23.32
N ALA A 20 -4.12 -17.35 22.15
CA ALA A 20 -2.98 -16.89 21.38
C ALA A 20 -2.04 -16.09 22.30
N PRO A 21 -0.71 -16.31 22.25
CA PRO A 21 0.21 -15.59 23.11
C PRO A 21 0.01 -14.09 22.91
N ALA A 22 -0.05 -13.35 24.02
CA ALA A 22 -0.15 -11.90 23.96
C ALA A 22 1.07 -11.34 23.22
N MET A 23 0.83 -10.38 22.32
CA MET A 23 1.89 -9.70 21.59
C MET A 23 2.82 -8.98 22.57
N ASP A 24 4.14 -9.10 22.39
CA ASP A 24 5.11 -8.38 23.20
C ASP A 24 4.84 -6.86 23.10
N PRO A 25 4.67 -6.14 24.23
CA PRO A 25 4.44 -4.70 24.24
C PRO A 25 5.49 -3.89 23.47
N ALA A 26 6.72 -4.38 23.35
CA ALA A 26 7.76 -3.72 22.57
C ALA A 26 7.39 -3.60 21.08
N TYR A 27 6.77 -4.64 20.49
CA TYR A 27 6.29 -4.58 19.10
C TYR A 27 5.12 -3.60 18.94
N VAL A 28 4.23 -3.55 19.94
CA VAL A 28 3.11 -2.60 19.93
C VAL A 28 3.61 -1.16 20.00
N ALA A 29 4.54 -0.86 20.91
CA ALA A 29 5.15 0.45 21.03
C ALA A 29 5.88 0.85 19.74
N TYR A 30 6.77 -0.01 19.24
CA TYR A 30 7.53 0.26 18.01
C TYR A 30 6.62 0.57 16.82
N THR A 31 5.58 -0.24 16.61
CA THR A 31 4.70 -0.07 15.44
C THR A 31 3.82 1.19 15.54
N THR A 32 3.44 1.58 16.75
CA THR A 32 2.69 2.82 17.01
C THR A 32 3.59 4.05 16.81
N GLU A 33 4.80 4.03 17.35
CA GLU A 33 5.78 5.10 17.19
C GLU A 33 6.20 5.27 15.73
N LEU A 34 6.33 4.17 14.99
CA LEU A 34 6.63 4.20 13.56
C LEU A 34 5.54 4.91 12.77
N GLU A 35 4.26 4.64 13.05
CA GLU A 35 3.14 5.36 12.44
C GLU A 35 3.22 6.87 12.71
N GLN A 36 3.38 7.23 13.98
CA GLN A 36 3.43 8.64 14.42
C GLN A 36 4.63 9.39 13.81
N GLY A 37 5.80 8.74 13.74
CA GLY A 37 7.00 9.31 13.13
C GLY A 37 6.77 9.65 11.66
N ILE A 38 6.22 8.72 10.87
CA ILE A 38 5.94 8.97 9.46
C ILE A 38 4.90 10.09 9.27
N HIS A 39 3.85 10.16 10.11
CA HIS A 39 2.89 11.27 10.08
C HIS A 39 3.55 12.62 10.41
N ALA A 40 4.50 12.62 11.34
CA ALA A 40 5.28 13.80 11.70
C ALA A 40 6.40 14.16 10.68
N GLY A 41 6.55 13.38 9.61
CA GLY A 41 7.63 13.55 8.63
C GLY A 41 9.01 13.08 9.12
N ASP A 42 9.07 12.30 10.20
CA ASP A 42 10.29 11.68 10.71
C ASP A 42 10.41 10.23 10.24
N ALA A 43 11.36 10.01 9.33
CA ALA A 43 11.70 8.70 8.78
C ALA A 43 12.69 7.89 9.64
N SER A 44 13.28 8.51 10.67
CA SER A 44 14.49 8.01 11.33
C SER A 44 14.28 6.64 11.97
N LEU A 45 13.13 6.45 12.63
CA LEU A 45 12.82 5.18 13.31
C LEU A 45 12.71 4.02 12.31
N MET A 46 12.16 4.26 11.12
CA MET A 46 12.08 3.23 10.09
C MET A 46 13.47 2.89 9.53
N ASP A 47 14.20 3.93 9.11
CA ASP A 47 15.44 3.77 8.36
C ASP A 47 16.59 3.21 9.20
N THR A 48 16.61 3.52 10.50
CA THR A 48 17.64 3.03 11.43
C THR A 48 17.36 1.65 12.00
N ARG A 49 16.13 1.14 11.88
CA ARG A 49 15.69 -0.13 12.47
C ARG A 49 15.57 -1.27 11.49
N VAL A 50 16.03 -1.10 10.26
CA VAL A 50 16.14 -2.22 9.32
C VAL A 50 17.33 -3.11 9.71
N ASP A 51 17.08 -4.39 9.93
CA ASP A 51 18.10 -5.42 10.12
C ASP A 51 18.74 -5.77 8.77
N MET A 52 19.66 -4.90 8.33
CA MET A 52 20.35 -5.05 7.06
C MET A 52 21.17 -6.34 6.99
N ASP A 53 21.68 -6.81 8.11
CA ASP A 53 22.50 -8.01 8.17
C ASP A 53 21.65 -9.25 7.86
N ARG A 54 20.46 -9.34 8.46
CA ARG A 54 19.50 -10.41 8.16
C ARG A 54 18.98 -10.36 6.73
N LEU A 55 18.68 -9.16 6.21
CA LEU A 55 18.28 -9.00 4.80
C LEU A 55 19.37 -9.50 3.85
N LEU A 56 20.63 -9.12 4.09
CA LEU A 56 21.77 -9.54 3.28
C LEU A 56 22.02 -11.05 3.42
N GLU A 57 21.88 -11.61 4.62
CA GLU A 57 22.00 -13.04 4.84
C GLU A 57 20.96 -13.82 4.01
N ARG A 58 19.68 -13.40 4.05
CA ARG A 58 18.60 -13.99 3.24
C ARG A 58 18.88 -13.84 1.75
N ALA A 59 19.22 -12.63 1.32
CA ALA A 59 19.48 -12.31 -0.08
C ALA A 59 20.64 -13.13 -0.67
N THR A 60 21.67 -13.40 0.14
CA THR A 60 22.91 -14.07 -0.30
C THR A 60 22.99 -15.54 0.08
N ARG A 61 21.97 -16.09 0.73
CA ARG A 61 21.94 -17.50 1.14
C ARG A 61 22.14 -18.42 -0.07
N GLY A 62 23.01 -19.42 0.09
CA GLY A 62 23.28 -20.43 -0.92
C GLY A 62 24.07 -19.95 -2.13
N THR A 63 24.65 -18.74 -2.11
CA THR A 63 25.54 -18.27 -3.18
C THR A 63 26.99 -18.66 -2.92
N SER A 64 27.75 -18.94 -3.97
CA SER A 64 29.18 -19.32 -3.91
C SER A 64 30.14 -18.16 -4.11
N ALA A 65 29.70 -16.90 -3.95
CA ALA A 65 30.58 -15.76 -4.22
C ALA A 65 31.71 -15.67 -3.18
N PRO A 66 32.88 -15.14 -3.53
CA PRO A 66 33.95 -14.98 -2.56
C PRO A 66 33.56 -14.05 -1.43
N LYS A 67 34.06 -14.33 -0.21
CA LYS A 67 33.79 -13.51 0.98
C LYS A 67 34.06 -12.02 0.75
N ALA A 68 35.16 -11.68 0.07
CA ALA A 68 35.50 -10.29 -0.24
C ALA A 68 34.42 -9.57 -1.06
N PHE A 69 33.76 -10.28 -1.99
CA PHE A 69 32.65 -9.73 -2.75
C PHE A 69 31.41 -9.54 -1.88
N HIS A 70 31.05 -10.54 -1.07
CA HIS A 70 29.95 -10.41 -0.10
C HIS A 70 30.15 -9.20 0.82
N ASP A 71 31.34 -9.08 1.43
CA ASP A 71 31.67 -7.99 2.34
C ASP A 71 31.62 -6.62 1.64
N GLY A 72 32.11 -6.55 0.40
CA GLY A 72 32.08 -5.34 -0.43
C GLY A 72 30.65 -4.91 -0.79
N PHE A 73 29.82 -5.83 -1.28
CA PHE A 73 28.41 -5.57 -1.58
C PHE A 73 27.65 -5.13 -0.32
N ALA A 74 27.80 -5.88 0.77
CA ALA A 74 27.18 -5.58 2.05
C ALA A 74 27.56 -4.19 2.57
N SER A 75 28.84 -3.82 2.47
CA SER A 75 29.31 -2.48 2.83
C SER A 75 28.72 -1.37 1.95
N GLY A 76 28.60 -1.62 0.64
CA GLY A 76 27.98 -0.67 -0.30
C GLY A 76 26.50 -0.42 -0.01
N VAL A 77 25.75 -1.49 0.27
CA VAL A 77 24.34 -1.41 0.64
C VAL A 77 24.17 -0.66 1.98
N ARG A 78 24.95 -1.01 3.01
CA ARG A 78 24.89 -0.31 4.31
C ARG A 78 25.21 1.18 4.19
N ARG A 79 26.16 1.55 3.34
CA ARG A 79 26.53 2.96 3.09
C ARG A 79 25.42 3.73 2.38
N SER A 80 24.77 3.11 1.40
CA SER A 80 23.68 3.75 0.65
C SER A 80 22.42 3.91 1.52
N GLY A 81 22.19 2.92 2.40
CA GLY A 81 20.97 2.79 3.18
C GLY A 81 19.77 2.46 2.28
N MET A 82 18.69 1.93 2.86
CA MET A 82 17.46 1.68 2.10
C MET A 82 16.55 2.90 2.04
N GLN A 83 16.64 3.80 3.03
CA GLN A 83 15.93 5.08 3.09
C GLN A 83 14.42 4.95 2.81
N LEU A 84 13.81 3.83 3.21
CA LEU A 84 12.41 3.50 2.95
C LEU A 84 11.48 4.49 3.66
N GLY A 85 11.81 4.86 4.90
CA GLY A 85 11.08 5.89 5.64
C GLY A 85 11.17 7.23 4.92
N LYS A 86 12.35 7.61 4.44
CA LYS A 86 12.52 8.86 3.68
C LYS A 86 11.72 8.86 2.38
N GLN A 87 11.63 7.73 1.69
CA GLN A 87 10.79 7.63 0.49
C GLN A 87 9.32 7.85 0.82
N LEU A 88 8.81 7.25 1.90
CA LEU A 88 7.44 7.46 2.36
C LEU A 88 7.18 8.92 2.76
N VAL A 89 8.10 9.54 3.48
CA VAL A 89 8.00 10.95 3.90
C VAL A 89 8.10 11.90 2.72
N ALA A 90 8.95 11.62 1.73
CA ALA A 90 9.17 12.49 0.57
C ALA A 90 7.94 12.60 -0.34
N THR A 91 7.09 11.56 -0.35
CA THR A 91 5.82 11.56 -1.09
C THR A 91 4.63 11.93 -0.23
N ARG A 92 4.85 12.37 1.02
CA ARG A 92 3.77 12.74 1.94
C ARG A 92 3.17 14.07 1.52
N GLU A 93 1.87 14.04 1.25
CA GLU A 93 1.00 15.20 1.14
C GLU A 93 -0.01 15.18 2.30
N ASP A 94 -0.76 16.27 2.52
CA ASP A 94 -1.60 16.44 3.72
C ASP A 94 -2.70 15.37 3.88
N ASP A 95 -3.14 14.77 2.78
CA ASP A 95 -4.14 13.71 2.67
C ASP A 95 -3.52 12.31 2.46
N SER A 96 -2.20 12.20 2.44
CA SER A 96 -1.51 10.91 2.48
C SER A 96 -1.65 10.27 3.86
N SER A 97 -1.72 8.94 3.93
CA SER A 97 -1.79 8.23 5.22
C SER A 97 -0.88 7.02 5.26
N PHE A 98 -0.32 6.77 6.45
CA PHE A 98 0.44 5.57 6.77
C PHE A 98 -0.15 4.97 8.04
N ARG A 99 -0.92 3.89 7.95
CA ARG A 99 -1.75 3.41 9.06
C ARG A 99 -1.49 1.95 9.39
N LEU A 100 -1.16 1.64 10.63
CA LEU A 100 -1.13 0.31 11.18
C LEU A 100 -2.55 -0.27 11.19
N LEU A 101 -2.75 -1.32 10.42
CA LEU A 101 -4.01 -2.05 10.37
C LEU A 101 -4.03 -3.17 11.41
N ARG A 102 -2.90 -3.87 11.55
CA ARG A 102 -2.82 -5.06 12.40
C ARG A 102 -1.37 -5.41 12.73
N LEU A 103 -1.18 -5.86 13.96
CA LEU A 103 0.00 -6.57 14.42
C LEU A 103 -0.40 -8.02 14.73
N ARG A 104 0.27 -9.00 14.11
CA ARG A 104 -0.08 -10.44 14.22
C ARG A 104 1.15 -11.31 14.30
N MET A 105 1.00 -12.53 14.79
CA MET A 105 2.00 -13.58 14.62
C MET A 105 1.74 -14.34 13.33
N GLU A 106 2.76 -14.53 12.51
CA GLU A 106 2.72 -15.32 11.27
C GLU A 106 4.04 -16.06 11.11
N GLY A 107 4.00 -17.37 10.86
CA GLY A 107 5.21 -18.18 10.74
C GLY A 107 6.14 -18.18 11.98
N GLY A 108 5.64 -17.80 13.15
CA GLY A 108 6.43 -17.65 14.38
C GLY A 108 7.12 -16.28 14.53
N ALA A 109 6.94 -15.37 13.58
CA ALA A 109 7.42 -13.99 13.65
C ALA A 109 6.26 -12.99 13.86
N PRO A 110 6.49 -11.85 14.52
CA PRO A 110 5.55 -10.74 14.55
C PRO A 110 5.57 -9.99 13.21
N HIS A 111 4.38 -9.65 12.71
CA HIS A 111 4.15 -8.96 11.45
C HIS A 111 3.25 -7.75 11.65
N ALA A 112 3.71 -6.58 11.22
CA ALA A 112 2.97 -5.33 11.26
C ALA A 112 2.51 -4.94 9.84
N LEU A 113 1.20 -4.97 9.61
CA LEU A 113 0.60 -4.60 8.34
C LEU A 113 0.18 -3.14 8.36
N TYR A 114 0.75 -2.34 7.46
CA TYR A 114 0.39 -0.95 7.25
C TYR A 114 -0.36 -0.76 5.93
N ARG A 115 -1.34 0.16 5.92
CA ARG A 115 -1.86 0.78 4.71
C ARG A 115 -1.09 2.05 4.42
N VAL A 116 -0.63 2.20 3.19
CA VAL A 116 -0.03 3.42 2.66
C VAL A 116 -1.00 3.99 1.63
N MET A 117 -1.42 5.24 1.82
CA MET A 117 -2.25 5.95 0.85
C MET A 117 -1.55 7.24 0.43
N THR A 118 -1.61 7.52 -0.87
CA THR A 118 -1.17 8.80 -1.42
C THR A 118 -2.37 9.74 -1.58
N SER A 119 -2.09 11.03 -1.70
CA SER A 119 -3.07 12.08 -2.00
C SER A 119 -3.89 11.82 -3.26
N GLN A 120 -3.24 11.24 -4.26
CA GLN A 120 -3.84 10.90 -5.55
C GLN A 120 -4.78 9.68 -5.48
N GLY A 121 -5.02 9.14 -4.28
CA GLY A 121 -5.95 8.03 -4.05
C GLY A 121 -5.34 6.63 -4.27
N GLY A 122 -4.04 6.55 -4.56
CA GLY A 122 -3.33 5.28 -4.67
C GLY A 122 -3.18 4.61 -3.31
N VAL A 123 -3.41 3.30 -3.26
CA VAL A 123 -3.25 2.49 -2.04
C VAL A 123 -2.18 1.42 -2.24
N ASN A 124 -1.39 1.18 -1.20
CA ASN A 124 -0.52 0.03 -1.07
C ASN A 124 -0.61 -0.53 0.34
N TYR A 125 -0.21 -1.79 0.49
CA TYR A 125 -0.06 -2.43 1.78
C TYR A 125 1.40 -2.80 1.97
N LEU A 126 1.91 -2.55 3.17
CA LEU A 126 3.29 -2.86 3.54
C LEU A 126 3.26 -3.76 4.77
N ASP A 127 3.66 -5.01 4.61
CA ASP A 127 3.79 -5.96 5.71
C ASP A 127 5.25 -5.98 6.18
N LEU A 128 5.50 -5.58 7.43
CA LEU A 128 6.82 -5.60 8.04
C LEU A 128 6.97 -6.87 8.88
N GLU A 129 7.92 -7.73 8.52
CA GLU A 129 8.37 -8.79 9.42
C GLU A 129 9.26 -8.15 10.50
N LEU A 130 8.90 -8.33 11.76
CA LEU A 130 9.60 -7.75 12.89
C LEU A 130 10.38 -8.83 13.64
N ALA A 131 11.45 -8.41 14.32
CA ALA A 131 12.20 -9.25 15.24
C ALA A 131 12.83 -8.40 16.34
N LYS A 132 13.49 -9.05 17.29
CA LYS A 132 14.46 -8.39 18.18
C LYS A 132 15.89 -8.68 17.72
N ASN A 133 16.74 -7.67 17.80
CA ASN A 133 18.19 -7.83 17.61
C ASN A 133 18.87 -8.33 18.90
N ALA A 134 20.20 -8.41 18.89
CA ALA A 134 20.99 -8.86 20.05
C ALA A 134 20.86 -7.92 21.27
N GLU A 135 20.52 -6.66 21.04
CA GLU A 135 20.29 -5.63 22.05
C GLU A 135 18.84 -5.57 22.54
N ASP A 136 18.02 -6.59 22.25
CA ASP A 136 16.58 -6.69 22.56
C ASP A 136 15.71 -5.56 21.96
N GLN A 137 16.22 -4.89 20.93
CA GLN A 137 15.49 -3.81 20.26
C GLN A 137 14.68 -4.35 19.08
N VAL A 138 13.47 -3.82 18.89
CA VAL A 138 12.64 -4.17 17.73
C VAL A 138 13.28 -3.65 16.44
N VAL A 139 13.39 -4.53 15.45
CA VAL A 139 13.94 -4.26 14.13
C VAL A 139 13.02 -4.82 13.05
N ILE A 140 13.09 -4.23 11.85
CA ILE A 140 12.44 -4.72 10.63
C ILE A 140 13.38 -5.75 10.01
N ALA A 141 13.00 -7.02 10.10
CA ALA A 141 13.73 -8.17 9.58
C ALA A 141 13.62 -8.29 8.05
N ASP A 142 12.45 -7.94 7.51
CA ASP A 142 12.13 -7.87 6.09
C ASP A 142 10.84 -7.08 5.90
N PHE A 143 10.48 -6.77 4.65
CA PHE A 143 9.18 -6.17 4.34
C PHE A 143 8.64 -6.62 2.99
N TYR A 144 7.31 -6.66 2.90
CA TYR A 144 6.57 -7.11 1.73
C TYR A 144 5.59 -6.00 1.30
N PRO A 145 5.93 -5.22 0.26
CA PRO A 145 4.99 -4.34 -0.41
C PRO A 145 4.04 -5.15 -1.29
N TYR A 146 2.73 -4.94 -1.15
CA TYR A 146 1.74 -5.67 -1.95
C TYR A 146 1.81 -5.28 -3.43
N ILE A 147 2.18 -4.04 -3.74
CA ILE A 147 2.38 -3.57 -5.13
C ILE A 147 3.54 -4.29 -5.83
N THR A 148 4.56 -4.74 -5.11
CA THR A 148 5.67 -5.53 -5.68
C THR A 148 5.42 -7.03 -5.56
N GLY A 149 4.57 -7.47 -4.64
CA GLY A 149 4.13 -8.87 -4.54
C GLY A 149 5.19 -9.84 -4.01
N GLU A 150 6.29 -9.35 -3.43
CA GLU A 150 7.41 -10.16 -2.94
C GLU A 150 8.14 -9.50 -1.75
N PRO A 151 8.85 -10.28 -0.91
CA PRO A 151 9.72 -9.74 0.13
C PRO A 151 10.88 -8.95 -0.46
N PHE A 152 11.35 -7.93 0.27
CA PHE A 152 12.45 -7.10 -0.18
C PHE A 152 13.78 -7.88 -0.27
N SER A 153 13.98 -8.88 0.59
CA SER A 153 15.14 -9.78 0.47
C SER A 153 15.25 -10.48 -0.89
N GLU A 154 14.14 -10.78 -1.56
CA GLU A 154 14.15 -11.32 -2.94
C GLU A 154 14.54 -10.27 -3.99
N THR A 155 14.13 -9.01 -3.79
CA THR A 155 14.63 -7.90 -4.61
C THR A 155 16.14 -7.74 -4.44
N MET A 156 16.62 -7.75 -3.20
CA MET A 156 18.05 -7.68 -2.87
C MET A 156 18.84 -8.86 -3.43
N ARG A 157 18.28 -10.06 -3.40
CA ARG A 157 18.89 -11.26 -3.99
C ARG A 157 19.17 -11.05 -5.47
N ARG A 158 18.21 -10.52 -6.23
CA ARG A 158 18.43 -10.25 -7.66
C ARG A 158 19.50 -9.18 -7.89
N MET A 159 19.51 -8.11 -7.09
CA MET A 159 20.57 -7.08 -7.16
C MET A 159 21.95 -7.67 -6.85
N TYR A 160 22.04 -8.54 -5.83
CA TYR A 160 23.26 -9.20 -5.43
C TYR A 160 23.81 -10.13 -6.53
N LEU A 161 22.95 -11.00 -7.07
CA LEU A 161 23.34 -11.94 -8.13
C LEU A 161 23.79 -11.21 -9.39
N GLN A 162 23.13 -10.08 -9.71
CA GLN A 162 23.55 -9.22 -10.80
C GLN A 162 24.92 -8.59 -10.54
N ALA A 163 25.14 -8.01 -9.37
CA ALA A 163 26.43 -7.41 -9.02
C ALA A 163 27.58 -8.44 -9.01
N ALA A 164 27.30 -9.66 -8.56
CA ALA A 164 28.29 -10.75 -8.55
C ALA A 164 28.71 -11.13 -9.98
N LYS A 165 27.73 -11.21 -10.88
CA LYS A 165 27.94 -11.45 -12.30
C LYS A 165 28.78 -10.34 -12.94
N GLU A 166 28.48 -9.08 -12.64
CA GLU A 166 29.24 -7.90 -13.11
C GLU A 166 30.69 -7.91 -12.62
N ALA A 167 30.92 -8.40 -11.40
CA ALA A 167 32.26 -8.57 -10.82
C ALA A 167 33.02 -9.80 -11.35
N GLY A 168 32.47 -10.52 -12.35
CA GLY A 168 33.12 -11.68 -12.97
C GLY A 168 32.96 -12.99 -12.19
N TYR A 169 32.08 -13.04 -11.18
CA TYR A 169 31.77 -14.27 -10.47
C TYR A 169 30.64 -15.03 -11.17
N ASN A 170 30.94 -16.23 -11.66
CA ASN A 170 29.93 -17.14 -12.20
C ASN A 170 29.25 -17.89 -11.06
N LEU A 171 28.12 -17.36 -10.58
CA LEU A 171 27.22 -18.04 -9.63
C LEU A 171 26.13 -18.89 -10.32
N VAL A 172 26.07 -18.82 -11.66
CA VAL A 172 25.25 -19.63 -12.56
C VAL A 172 26.08 -19.82 -13.83
N ASP A 173 26.25 -21.07 -14.28
CA ASP A 173 27.01 -21.39 -15.50
C ASP A 173 26.45 -20.64 -16.72
N LYS A 174 27.35 -19.91 -17.41
CA LYS A 174 27.17 -19.13 -18.66
C LYS A 174 26.00 -18.13 -18.62
N LEU A 175 26.34 -16.83 -18.77
CA LEU A 175 25.35 -15.75 -18.87
C LEU A 175 24.28 -16.10 -19.91
N MET A 176 23.03 -16.21 -19.46
CA MET A 176 21.87 -16.37 -20.32
C MET A 176 21.59 -15.02 -21.03
N GLY A 177 20.86 -15.05 -22.14
CA GLY A 177 20.64 -13.85 -22.97
C GLY A 177 20.07 -12.64 -22.21
N LYS A 178 19.23 -12.87 -21.19
CA LYS A 178 18.59 -11.80 -20.40
C LYS A 178 19.59 -10.92 -19.66
N GLU A 179 20.67 -11.49 -19.12
CA GLU A 179 21.63 -10.68 -18.37
C GLU A 179 22.65 -9.99 -19.28
N GLN A 180 22.92 -10.52 -20.48
CA GLN A 180 23.67 -9.76 -21.49
C GLN A 180 22.88 -8.54 -21.95
N ASP A 181 21.56 -8.69 -22.13
CA ASP A 181 20.69 -7.58 -22.48
C ASP A 181 20.65 -6.52 -21.38
N PHE A 182 20.65 -6.94 -20.10
CA PHE A 182 20.78 -6.00 -18.99
C PHE A 182 22.05 -5.17 -19.12
N LEU A 183 23.22 -5.80 -19.23
CA LEU A 183 24.51 -5.10 -19.29
C LEU A 183 24.60 -4.17 -20.50
N LYS A 184 24.13 -4.62 -21.67
CA LYS A 184 24.08 -3.80 -22.90
C LYS A 184 23.17 -2.58 -22.79
N ASN A 185 22.19 -2.59 -21.88
CA ASN A 185 21.24 -1.50 -21.69
C ASN A 185 21.40 -0.80 -20.33
N ALA A 186 22.48 -1.03 -19.59
CA ALA A 186 22.67 -0.50 -18.24
C ALA A 186 22.52 1.04 -18.17
N SER A 187 23.06 1.77 -19.14
CA SER A 187 22.91 3.23 -19.22
C SER A 187 21.46 3.66 -19.38
N LYS A 188 20.68 3.00 -20.24
CA LYS A 188 19.24 3.28 -20.41
C LYS A 188 18.47 3.01 -19.12
N LEU A 189 18.82 1.95 -18.40
CA LEU A 189 18.17 1.59 -17.14
C LEU A 189 18.47 2.63 -16.05
N GLN A 190 19.70 3.12 -15.97
CA GLN A 190 20.07 4.24 -15.10
C GLN A 190 19.34 5.53 -15.49
N ASP A 191 19.24 5.82 -16.79
CA ASP A 191 18.50 6.96 -17.30
C ASP A 191 17.03 6.90 -16.92
N MET A 192 16.39 5.73 -17.02
CA MET A 192 14.98 5.57 -16.59
C MET A 192 14.80 5.93 -15.11
N GLN A 193 15.70 5.51 -14.22
CA GLN A 193 15.62 5.88 -12.80
C GLN A 193 15.76 7.39 -12.61
N ARG A 194 16.74 8.01 -13.29
CA ARG A 194 16.94 9.47 -13.24
C ARG A 194 15.71 10.23 -13.77
N LEU A 195 15.14 9.78 -14.87
CA LEU A 195 13.94 10.39 -15.47
C LEU A 195 12.73 10.32 -14.55
N VAL A 196 12.56 9.23 -13.78
CA VAL A 196 11.52 9.16 -12.73
C VAL A 196 11.76 10.22 -11.65
N GLN A 197 12.99 10.38 -11.18
CA GLN A 197 13.31 11.43 -10.19
C GLN A 197 13.06 12.83 -10.73
N GLU A 198 13.29 13.05 -12.03
CA GLU A 198 13.01 14.31 -12.74
C GLU A 198 11.52 14.47 -13.13
N LYS A 199 10.64 13.52 -12.77
CA LYS A 199 9.21 13.46 -13.14
C LYS A 199 8.96 13.47 -14.67
N LYS A 200 9.93 13.00 -15.45
CA LYS A 200 9.89 12.88 -16.92
C LYS A 200 9.32 11.53 -17.35
N PHE A 201 8.06 11.30 -17.00
CA PHE A 201 7.43 9.99 -17.13
C PHE A 201 7.25 9.53 -18.58
N ALA A 202 7.05 10.46 -19.52
CA ALA A 202 6.89 10.14 -20.94
C ALA A 202 8.18 9.56 -21.52
N GLU A 203 9.32 10.13 -21.12
CA GLU A 203 10.65 9.66 -21.48
C GLU A 203 10.99 8.32 -20.85
N VAL A 204 10.50 8.04 -19.62
CA VAL A 204 10.63 6.71 -19.00
C VAL A 204 9.92 5.66 -19.85
N VAL A 205 8.66 5.90 -20.22
CA VAL A 205 7.87 4.99 -21.06
C VAL A 205 8.55 4.78 -22.42
N LYS A 206 8.99 5.86 -23.08
CA LYS A 206 9.73 5.79 -24.35
C LYS A 206 11.01 4.97 -24.23
N THR A 207 11.77 5.16 -23.15
CA THR A 207 13.01 4.42 -22.92
C THR A 207 12.75 2.94 -22.67
N PHE A 208 11.70 2.61 -21.91
CA PHE A 208 11.25 1.25 -21.71
C PHE A 208 10.88 0.56 -23.03
N ASP A 209 10.11 1.24 -23.89
CA ASP A 209 9.65 0.66 -25.16
C ASP A 209 10.79 0.34 -26.12
N ALA A 210 11.94 1.03 -25.98
CA ALA A 210 13.17 0.78 -26.71
C ALA A 210 14.06 -0.33 -26.11
N LEU A 211 13.64 -0.99 -25.02
CA LEU A 211 14.35 -2.12 -24.44
C LEU A 211 14.05 -3.43 -25.20
N PRO A 212 15.00 -4.38 -25.23
CA PRO A 212 14.74 -5.72 -25.76
C PRO A 212 13.62 -6.43 -24.99
N ALA A 213 12.93 -7.38 -25.65
CA ALA A 213 11.78 -8.09 -25.08
C ALA A 213 12.11 -8.78 -23.74
N SER A 214 13.33 -9.29 -23.59
CA SER A 214 13.86 -9.89 -22.36
C SER A 214 13.77 -8.96 -21.14
N LEU A 215 14.01 -7.66 -21.33
CA LEU A 215 13.93 -6.64 -20.29
C LEU A 215 12.51 -6.05 -20.19
N ARG A 216 11.78 -5.93 -21.30
CA ARG A 216 10.38 -5.49 -21.26
C ARG A 216 9.45 -6.49 -20.57
N GLN A 217 9.87 -7.75 -20.43
CA GLN A 217 9.16 -8.78 -19.65
C GLN A 217 9.73 -8.94 -18.24
N ASN A 218 10.63 -8.06 -17.79
CA ASN A 218 11.18 -8.10 -16.45
C ASN A 218 10.31 -7.26 -15.49
N LYS A 219 9.87 -7.88 -14.38
CA LYS A 219 8.90 -7.30 -13.42
C LYS A 219 9.29 -5.91 -12.92
N PRO A 220 10.50 -5.68 -12.36
CA PRO A 220 10.94 -4.33 -11.98
C PRO A 220 10.73 -3.26 -13.06
N PHE A 221 11.03 -3.55 -14.33
CA PHE A 221 10.90 -2.58 -15.40
C PHE A 221 9.45 -2.40 -15.86
N LEU A 222 8.64 -3.47 -15.81
CA LEU A 222 7.20 -3.38 -16.04
C LEU A 222 6.51 -2.53 -14.96
N LEU A 223 6.86 -2.72 -13.68
CA LEU A 223 6.37 -1.87 -12.59
C LEU A 223 6.78 -0.41 -12.78
N LEU A 224 8.05 -0.15 -13.13
CA LEU A 224 8.54 1.20 -13.39
C LEU A 224 7.78 1.88 -14.53
N ARG A 225 7.52 1.16 -15.63
CA ARG A 225 6.68 1.64 -16.72
C ARG A 225 5.24 1.87 -16.28
N LEU A 226 4.67 0.96 -15.50
CA LEU A 226 3.29 1.07 -15.00
C LEU A 226 3.10 2.32 -14.15
N THR A 227 3.98 2.54 -13.15
CA THR A 227 3.95 3.74 -12.31
C THR A 227 4.20 5.02 -13.12
N SER A 228 5.04 4.97 -14.17
CA SER A 228 5.25 6.15 -15.02
C SER A 228 4.07 6.41 -15.94
N ALA A 229 3.45 5.37 -16.49
CA ALA A 229 2.29 5.48 -17.38
C ALA A 229 1.06 6.03 -16.66
N SER A 230 0.88 5.73 -15.36
CA SER A 230 -0.21 6.29 -14.54
C SER A 230 -0.12 7.82 -14.37
N GLN A 231 1.03 8.42 -14.66
CA GLN A 231 1.27 9.86 -14.59
C GLN A 231 1.09 10.57 -15.95
N LEU A 232 0.72 9.84 -17.01
CA LEU A 232 0.58 10.37 -18.36
C LEU A 232 -0.89 10.53 -18.75
N ASP A 233 -1.51 9.42 -19.13
CA ASP A 233 -2.90 9.37 -19.56
C ASP A 233 -3.47 7.96 -19.34
N GLU A 234 -4.80 7.89 -19.41
CA GLU A 234 -5.56 6.68 -19.18
C GLU A 234 -5.17 5.55 -20.15
N ALA A 235 -4.94 5.85 -21.43
CA ALA A 235 -4.64 4.83 -22.43
C ALA A 235 -3.26 4.20 -22.22
N ALA A 236 -2.25 5.02 -21.90
CA ALA A 236 -0.91 4.55 -21.56
C ALA A 236 -0.94 3.68 -20.31
N TYR A 237 -1.68 4.09 -19.27
CA TYR A 237 -1.82 3.34 -18.03
C TYR A 237 -2.52 2.00 -18.26
N GLN A 238 -3.64 2.00 -18.99
CA GLN A 238 -4.38 0.78 -19.33
C GLN A 238 -3.50 -0.24 -20.06
N LYS A 239 -2.72 0.23 -21.03
CA LYS A 239 -1.80 -0.61 -21.78
C LYS A 239 -0.73 -1.21 -20.87
N ALA A 240 -0.16 -0.41 -19.96
CA ALA A 240 0.85 -0.90 -19.03
C ALA A 240 0.30 -1.98 -18.07
N ILE A 241 -0.94 -1.82 -17.60
CA ILE A 241 -1.62 -2.83 -16.77
C ILE A 241 -1.83 -4.13 -17.57
N GLN A 242 -2.34 -4.05 -18.80
CA GLN A 242 -2.56 -5.23 -19.65
C GLN A 242 -1.25 -5.98 -19.94
N ASP A 243 -0.18 -5.25 -20.25
CA ASP A 243 1.13 -5.85 -20.47
C ASP A 243 1.65 -6.56 -19.19
N PHE A 244 1.36 -6.00 -18.01
CA PHE A 244 1.70 -6.60 -16.72
C PHE A 244 0.87 -7.87 -16.43
N GLU A 245 -0.45 -7.81 -16.63
CA GLU A 245 -1.39 -8.95 -16.51
C GLU A 245 -0.95 -10.12 -17.38
N GLN A 246 -0.55 -9.85 -18.63
CA GLN A 246 -0.10 -10.86 -19.57
C GLN A 246 1.25 -11.47 -19.17
N ALA A 247 2.19 -10.65 -18.67
CA ALA A 247 3.51 -11.12 -18.28
C ALA A 247 3.49 -11.94 -16.98
N TYR A 248 2.59 -11.61 -16.05
CA TYR A 248 2.53 -12.20 -14.71
C TYR A 248 1.11 -12.56 -14.24
N PRO A 249 0.40 -13.48 -14.92
CA PRO A 249 -1.03 -13.74 -14.68
C PRO A 249 -1.39 -14.31 -13.30
N ASN A 250 -0.39 -14.75 -12.52
CA ASN A 250 -0.58 -15.29 -11.17
C ASN A 250 0.19 -14.48 -10.11
N ASP A 251 0.62 -13.25 -10.43
CA ASP A 251 1.38 -12.46 -9.47
C ASP A 251 0.54 -12.05 -8.26
N PRO A 252 1.07 -12.17 -7.03
CA PRO A 252 0.38 -11.71 -5.83
C PRO A 252 0.03 -10.22 -5.83
N SER A 253 0.69 -9.39 -6.65
CA SER A 253 0.39 -7.95 -6.75
C SER A 253 -0.79 -7.62 -7.66
N LEU A 254 -1.26 -8.56 -8.49
CA LEU A 254 -2.33 -8.31 -9.45
C LEU A 254 -3.64 -7.86 -8.79
N ASP A 255 -3.97 -8.40 -7.61
CA ASP A 255 -5.20 -7.99 -6.91
C ASP A 255 -5.22 -6.50 -6.58
N LEU A 256 -4.07 -5.84 -6.49
CA LEU A 256 -3.96 -4.40 -6.29
C LEU A 256 -3.78 -3.65 -7.62
N ILE A 257 -2.88 -4.11 -8.48
CA ILE A 257 -2.55 -3.44 -9.76
C ILE A 257 -3.72 -3.47 -10.74
N SER A 258 -4.41 -4.61 -10.85
CA SER A 258 -5.43 -4.82 -11.89
C SER A 258 -6.80 -4.24 -11.55
N ILE A 259 -7.03 -3.77 -10.31
CA ILE A 259 -8.29 -3.10 -9.93
C ILE A 259 -8.56 -1.93 -10.88
N ASP A 260 -7.58 -1.04 -11.07
CA ASP A 260 -7.73 0.13 -11.96
C ASP A 260 -8.03 -0.31 -13.39
N GLY A 261 -7.27 -1.29 -13.91
CA GLY A 261 -7.43 -1.76 -15.28
C GLY A 261 -8.79 -2.41 -15.54
N HIS A 262 -9.33 -3.16 -14.59
CA HIS A 262 -10.69 -3.71 -14.70
C HIS A 262 -11.78 -2.66 -14.46
N MET A 263 -11.56 -1.68 -13.57
CA MET A 263 -12.46 -0.53 -13.39
C MET A 263 -12.62 0.26 -14.69
N MET A 264 -11.50 0.59 -15.36
CA MET A 264 -11.51 1.29 -16.65
C MET A 264 -12.20 0.48 -17.77
N ARG A 265 -12.09 -0.86 -17.72
CA ARG A 265 -12.82 -1.78 -18.61
C ARG A 265 -14.28 -2.01 -18.19
N LYS A 266 -14.74 -1.38 -17.10
CA LYS A 266 -16.06 -1.59 -16.47
C LYS A 266 -16.36 -3.04 -16.09
N ASP A 267 -15.32 -3.83 -15.86
CA ASP A 267 -15.43 -5.23 -15.41
C ASP A 267 -15.59 -5.29 -13.88
N TYR A 268 -16.69 -4.71 -13.41
CA TYR A 268 -16.97 -4.57 -11.98
C TYR A 268 -17.05 -5.91 -11.26
N ALA A 269 -17.48 -6.98 -11.95
CA ALA A 269 -17.57 -8.30 -11.37
C ALA A 269 -16.18 -8.86 -11.00
N THR A 270 -15.18 -8.65 -11.86
CA THR A 270 -13.80 -9.03 -11.57
C THR A 270 -13.19 -8.15 -10.49
N VAL A 271 -13.43 -6.83 -10.53
CA VAL A 271 -12.97 -5.90 -9.49
C VAL A 271 -13.48 -6.32 -8.11
N MET A 272 -14.77 -6.62 -7.96
CA MET A 272 -15.33 -7.07 -6.67
C MET A 272 -14.65 -8.35 -6.16
N LYS A 273 -14.37 -9.33 -7.04
CA LYS A 273 -13.64 -10.55 -6.66
C LYS A 273 -12.20 -10.28 -6.24
N MET A 274 -11.51 -9.34 -6.90
CA MET A 274 -10.16 -8.90 -6.52
C MET A 274 -10.18 -8.24 -5.14
N ILE A 275 -11.13 -7.32 -4.90
CA ILE A 275 -11.30 -6.68 -3.60
C ILE A 275 -11.61 -7.73 -2.51
N ASP A 276 -12.46 -8.73 -2.79
CA ASP A 276 -12.76 -9.80 -1.83
C ASP A 276 -11.54 -10.64 -1.46
N ARG A 277 -10.68 -10.99 -2.44
CA ARG A 277 -9.41 -11.69 -2.16
C ARG A 277 -8.45 -10.82 -1.33
N LEU A 278 -8.34 -9.54 -1.66
CA LEU A 278 -7.52 -8.60 -0.90
C LEU A 278 -8.05 -8.48 0.54
N ASP A 279 -9.36 -8.36 0.73
CA ASP A 279 -10.02 -8.26 2.03
C ASP A 279 -9.83 -9.50 2.90
N GLN A 280 -9.72 -10.68 2.30
CA GLN A 280 -9.34 -11.88 3.03
C GLN A 280 -7.94 -11.78 3.64
N ARG A 281 -7.00 -11.11 2.97
CA ARG A 281 -5.60 -10.95 3.40
C ARG A 281 -5.45 -9.79 4.40
N VAL A 282 -6.01 -8.62 4.09
CA VAL A 282 -5.70 -7.38 4.82
C VAL A 282 -6.76 -6.97 5.84
N LYS A 283 -8.03 -7.34 5.65
CA LYS A 283 -9.16 -7.02 6.56
C LYS A 283 -9.29 -5.53 6.88
N ASP A 284 -9.24 -4.71 5.85
CA ASP A 284 -9.15 -3.26 5.94
C ASP A 284 -10.49 -2.58 5.61
N PRO A 285 -11.05 -1.73 6.50
CA PRO A 285 -12.24 -0.92 6.22
C PRO A 285 -12.18 -0.10 4.93
N TYR A 286 -10.99 0.31 4.47
CA TYR A 286 -10.82 1.02 3.20
C TYR A 286 -11.30 0.19 1.99
N LEU A 287 -11.32 -1.14 2.07
CA LEU A 287 -11.87 -1.95 0.99
C LEU A 287 -13.38 -1.80 0.84
N GLN A 288 -14.09 -1.26 1.84
CA GLN A 288 -15.47 -0.82 1.66
C GLN A 288 -15.55 0.47 0.84
N TYR A 289 -14.58 1.38 0.96
CA TYR A 289 -14.48 2.55 0.09
C TYR A 289 -14.30 2.11 -1.37
N LEU A 290 -13.41 1.16 -1.66
CA LEU A 290 -13.25 0.63 -3.03
C LEU A 290 -14.53 0.00 -3.57
N ARG A 291 -15.24 -0.81 -2.78
CA ARG A 291 -16.55 -1.37 -3.19
C ARG A 291 -17.59 -0.27 -3.43
N GLY A 292 -17.57 0.79 -2.63
CA GLY A 292 -18.40 1.97 -2.85
C GLY A 292 -18.09 2.66 -4.17
N SER A 293 -16.82 2.83 -4.50
CA SER A 293 -16.37 3.43 -5.77
C SER A 293 -16.78 2.58 -6.98
N VAL A 294 -16.68 1.24 -6.89
CA VAL A 294 -17.18 0.32 -7.91
C VAL A 294 -18.68 0.53 -8.15
N MET A 295 -19.47 0.57 -7.08
CA MET A 295 -20.92 0.77 -7.19
C MET A 295 -21.28 2.15 -7.71
N LEU A 296 -20.52 3.18 -7.36
CA LEU A 296 -20.73 4.54 -7.83
C LEU A 296 -20.46 4.65 -9.34
N ASP A 297 -19.38 4.04 -9.83
CA ASP A 297 -19.06 4.00 -11.26
C ASP A 297 -20.07 3.16 -12.07
N LYS A 298 -20.65 2.13 -11.44
CA LYS A 298 -21.78 1.36 -11.96
C LYS A 298 -23.12 2.13 -11.90
N GLU A 299 -23.13 3.37 -11.40
CA GLU A 299 -24.32 4.20 -11.18
C GLU A 299 -25.32 3.63 -10.14
N ASP A 300 -24.95 2.59 -9.37
CA ASP A 300 -25.72 2.09 -8.23
C ASP A 300 -25.40 2.90 -6.97
N ARG A 301 -25.89 4.15 -6.98
CA ARG A 301 -25.67 5.12 -5.91
C ARG A 301 -26.15 4.63 -4.54
N LYS A 302 -27.24 3.86 -4.49
CA LYS A 302 -27.79 3.34 -3.23
C LYS A 302 -26.82 2.34 -2.60
N ALA A 303 -26.31 1.39 -3.37
CA ALA A 303 -25.31 0.45 -2.90
C ALA A 303 -24.01 1.17 -2.52
N ALA A 304 -23.57 2.13 -3.33
CA ALA A 304 -22.37 2.93 -3.07
C ALA A 304 -22.42 3.63 -1.71
N VAL A 305 -23.51 4.33 -1.39
CA VAL A 305 -23.70 4.99 -0.08
C VAL A 305 -23.66 3.98 1.08
N GLY A 306 -24.20 2.78 0.90
CA GLY A 306 -24.10 1.71 1.91
C GLY A 306 -22.65 1.33 2.22
N TYR A 307 -21.84 1.16 1.18
CA TYR A 307 -20.42 0.84 1.31
C TYR A 307 -19.59 1.98 1.91
N PHE A 308 -19.79 3.22 1.48
CA PHE A 308 -19.08 4.36 2.08
C PHE A 308 -19.43 4.56 3.56
N LYS A 309 -20.69 4.34 3.94
CA LYS A 309 -21.09 4.33 5.36
C LYS A 309 -20.40 3.21 6.14
N ALA A 310 -20.26 2.02 5.55
CA ALA A 310 -19.54 0.91 6.18
C ALA A 310 -18.04 1.23 6.33
N ALA A 311 -17.44 1.92 5.35
CA ALA A 311 -16.06 2.39 5.43
C ALA A 311 -15.87 3.37 6.61
N VAL A 312 -16.72 4.39 6.72
CA VAL A 312 -16.70 5.34 7.85
C VAL A 312 -16.97 4.65 9.19
N ALA A 313 -17.87 3.67 9.24
CA ALA A 313 -18.15 2.94 10.47
C ALA A 313 -16.96 2.08 10.92
N GLY A 314 -16.25 1.45 9.98
CA GLY A 314 -15.06 0.66 10.28
C GLY A 314 -13.81 1.52 10.55
N GLU A 315 -13.73 2.70 9.94
CA GLU A 315 -12.65 3.66 10.14
C GLU A 315 -13.18 5.11 10.12
N PRO A 316 -13.60 5.65 11.28
CA PRO A 316 -14.15 7.01 11.37
C PRO A 316 -13.18 8.11 10.93
N THR A 317 -11.88 7.84 10.97
CA THR A 317 -10.80 8.75 10.54
C THR A 317 -10.56 8.74 9.02
N LEU A 318 -11.22 7.87 8.25
CA LEU A 318 -11.03 7.78 6.79
C LEU A 318 -11.74 8.95 6.06
N ALA A 319 -11.03 10.08 5.96
CA ALA A 319 -11.57 11.32 5.39
C ALA A 319 -12.16 11.15 3.98
N LEU A 320 -11.54 10.33 3.13
CA LEU A 320 -12.01 10.09 1.75
C LEU A 320 -13.46 9.58 1.69
N ALA A 321 -13.84 8.66 2.57
CA ALA A 321 -15.21 8.13 2.59
C ALA A 321 -16.22 9.19 3.08
N HIS A 322 -15.82 10.05 4.03
CA HIS A 322 -16.65 11.19 4.45
C HIS A 322 -16.85 12.18 3.31
N TRP A 323 -15.78 12.54 2.59
CA TRP A 323 -15.86 13.47 1.47
C TRP A 323 -16.78 12.99 0.37
N VAL A 324 -16.74 11.70 0.04
CA VAL A 324 -17.68 11.12 -0.93
C VAL A 324 -19.12 11.22 -0.41
N LEU A 325 -19.38 10.88 0.85
CA LEU A 325 -20.73 10.99 1.43
C LEU A 325 -21.26 12.44 1.44
N ILE A 326 -20.40 13.42 1.74
CA ILE A 326 -20.74 14.85 1.68
C ILE A 326 -21.07 15.25 0.24
N GLY A 327 -20.21 14.89 -0.72
CA GLY A 327 -20.42 15.19 -2.14
C GLY A 327 -21.73 14.61 -2.66
N LEU A 328 -22.03 13.35 -2.31
CA LEU A 328 -23.29 12.70 -2.70
C LEU A 328 -24.50 13.39 -2.03
N SER A 329 -24.46 13.68 -0.73
CA SER A 329 -25.61 14.34 -0.08
C SER A 329 -25.84 15.77 -0.59
N LEU A 330 -24.79 16.49 -0.98
CA LEU A 330 -24.89 17.80 -1.63
C LEU A 330 -25.61 17.71 -2.99
N GLN A 331 -25.18 16.78 -3.85
CA GLN A 331 -25.79 16.54 -5.16
C GLN A 331 -27.29 16.19 -5.04
N ASP A 332 -27.64 15.36 -4.06
CA ASP A 332 -29.02 14.94 -3.81
C ASP A 332 -29.84 15.99 -3.02
N LYS A 333 -29.24 17.13 -2.69
CA LYS A 333 -29.82 18.18 -1.83
C LYS A 333 -30.32 17.65 -0.48
N GLN A 334 -29.71 16.58 0.02
CA GLN A 334 -29.96 15.99 1.33
C GLN A 334 -29.20 16.78 2.41
N PHE A 335 -29.56 18.06 2.59
CA PHE A 335 -28.78 18.99 3.41
C PHE A 335 -28.69 18.62 4.89
N LYS A 336 -29.67 17.88 5.42
CA LYS A 336 -29.59 17.30 6.78
C LYS A 336 -28.46 16.28 6.89
N ASP A 337 -28.30 15.44 5.88
CA ASP A 337 -27.21 14.47 5.82
C ASP A 337 -25.87 15.16 5.56
N THR A 338 -25.83 16.20 4.72
CA THR A 338 -24.64 17.04 4.56
C THR A 338 -24.15 17.59 5.90
N VAL A 339 -25.04 18.18 6.71
CA VAL A 339 -24.70 18.64 8.07
C VAL A 339 -24.13 17.50 8.91
N ARG A 340 -24.77 16.33 8.90
CA ARG A 340 -24.32 15.17 9.68
C ARG A 340 -22.92 14.71 9.28
N TYR A 341 -22.62 14.66 7.99
CA TYR A 341 -21.30 14.24 7.50
C TYR A 341 -20.23 15.32 7.70
N LEU A 342 -20.56 16.61 7.57
CA LEU A 342 -19.64 17.71 7.90
C LEU A 342 -19.27 17.71 9.40
N ASP A 343 -20.25 17.51 10.29
CA ASP A 343 -19.96 17.38 11.73
C ASP A 343 -19.10 16.13 12.02
N ALA A 344 -19.32 15.02 11.30
CA ALA A 344 -18.57 13.79 11.49
C ALA A 344 -17.11 13.91 11.01
N ILE A 345 -16.86 14.49 9.84
CA ILE A 345 -15.50 14.61 9.31
C ILE A 345 -14.62 15.55 10.14
N GLU A 346 -15.18 16.64 10.69
CA GLU A 346 -14.47 17.52 11.62
C GLU A 346 -14.15 16.82 12.95
N ARG A 347 -15.10 16.04 13.46
CA ARG A 347 -14.96 15.36 14.76
C ARG A 347 -14.00 14.18 14.69
N ASP A 348 -14.21 13.31 13.71
CA ASP A 348 -13.58 11.99 13.65
C ASP A 348 -12.27 12.04 12.86
N ALA A 349 -12.28 12.64 11.67
CA ALA A 349 -11.11 12.75 10.80
C ALA A 349 -10.29 14.03 11.05
N ARG A 350 -10.73 14.89 11.99
CA ARG A 350 -10.04 16.13 12.37
C ARG A 350 -9.77 17.08 11.21
N VAL A 351 -10.60 17.01 10.18
CA VAL A 351 -10.51 17.89 9.01
C VAL A 351 -10.94 19.31 9.39
N GLU A 352 -10.11 20.29 9.06
CA GLU A 352 -10.48 21.69 9.16
C GLU A 352 -11.27 22.11 7.92
N LEU A 353 -12.58 22.36 8.08
CA LEU A 353 -13.39 22.84 6.98
C LEU A 353 -13.08 24.31 6.67
N SER A 354 -12.77 24.58 5.40
CA SER A 354 -12.63 25.92 4.84
C SER A 354 -13.95 26.69 4.83
N ASN A 355 -13.91 27.95 4.38
CA ASN A 355 -15.12 28.74 4.21
C ASN A 355 -16.00 28.17 3.10
N LEU A 356 -17.03 27.40 3.48
CA LEU A 356 -17.93 26.74 2.53
C LEU A 356 -18.69 27.73 1.61
N GLU A 357 -18.76 29.02 1.95
CA GLU A 357 -19.42 30.07 1.14
C GLU A 357 -18.63 30.42 -0.12
N GLU A 358 -17.33 30.13 -0.12
CA GLU A 358 -16.42 30.36 -1.25
C GLU A 358 -16.32 29.15 -2.18
N VAL A 359 -16.94 28.02 -1.80
CA VAL A 359 -16.82 26.75 -2.52
C VAL A 359 -18.06 26.50 -3.37
N GLU A 360 -17.91 26.46 -4.70
CA GLU A 360 -19.02 26.36 -5.65
C GLU A 360 -19.93 25.15 -5.38
N GLN A 361 -19.35 23.99 -5.06
CA GLN A 361 -20.11 22.76 -4.79
C GLN A 361 -21.10 22.90 -3.61
N TYR A 362 -20.90 23.88 -2.72
CA TYR A 362 -21.75 24.11 -1.54
C TYR A 362 -22.79 25.21 -1.74
N GLN A 363 -22.84 25.91 -2.88
CA GLN A 363 -23.72 27.07 -3.08
C GLN A 363 -25.21 26.78 -2.82
N GLY A 364 -25.68 25.58 -3.17
CA GLY A 364 -27.05 25.15 -2.85
C GLY A 364 -27.28 24.94 -1.36
N PHE A 365 -26.30 24.34 -0.68
CA PHE A 365 -26.34 24.08 0.77
C PHE A 365 -26.22 25.36 1.58
N VAL A 366 -25.33 26.29 1.20
CA VAL A 366 -25.11 27.57 1.91
C VAL A 366 -26.38 28.42 1.98
N LYS A 367 -27.28 28.29 1.00
CA LYS A 367 -28.57 29.00 0.98
C LYS A 367 -29.64 28.33 1.86
N SER A 368 -29.41 27.09 2.30
CA SER A 368 -30.39 26.28 3.03
C SER A 368 -30.58 26.71 4.49
N PRO A 369 -31.75 26.44 5.10
CA PRO A 369 -31.96 26.58 6.54
C PRO A 369 -30.98 25.71 7.37
N GLU A 370 -30.65 24.51 6.88
CA GLU A 370 -29.74 23.56 7.53
C GLU A 370 -28.34 24.16 7.71
N TYR A 371 -27.79 24.79 6.66
CA TYR A 371 -26.49 25.46 6.75
C TYR A 371 -26.51 26.63 7.72
N LYS A 372 -27.55 27.48 7.70
CA LYS A 372 -27.66 28.62 8.63
C LYS A 372 -27.65 28.14 10.08
N ALA A 373 -28.39 27.08 10.38
CA ALA A 373 -28.41 26.46 11.70
C ALA A 373 -27.04 25.85 12.07
N TRP A 374 -26.42 25.11 11.15
CA TRP A 374 -25.11 24.49 11.34
C TRP A 374 -24.00 25.53 11.56
N LYS A 375 -23.92 26.58 10.74
CA LYS A 375 -22.92 27.67 10.86
C LYS A 375 -22.97 28.31 12.25
N LYS A 376 -24.17 28.60 12.76
CA LYS A 376 -24.36 29.15 14.12
C LYS A 376 -23.86 28.19 15.20
N LYS A 377 -24.21 26.89 15.10
CA LYS A 377 -23.79 25.86 16.04
C LYS A 377 -22.28 25.63 16.01
N ARG A 378 -21.68 25.56 14.82
CA ARG A 378 -20.24 25.39 14.60
C ARG A 378 -19.45 26.57 15.17
N ALA A 379 -19.88 27.81 14.93
CA ALA A 379 -19.24 29.00 15.49
C ALA A 379 -19.24 28.99 17.03
N ALA A 380 -20.36 28.63 17.66
CA ALA A 380 -20.43 28.49 19.12
C ALA A 380 -19.50 27.37 19.64
N ARG A 381 -19.41 26.24 18.93
CA ARG A 381 -18.48 25.15 19.26
C ARG A 381 -17.02 25.58 19.17
N MET A 382 -16.65 26.34 18.14
CA MET A 382 -15.28 26.84 17.95
C MET A 382 -14.89 27.88 19.00
N GLN A 383 -15.83 28.72 19.46
CA GLN A 383 -15.59 29.69 20.53
C GLN A 383 -15.48 29.04 21.92
N ALA A 384 -16.14 27.90 22.12
CA ALA A 384 -16.11 27.15 23.39
C ALA A 384 -14.92 26.17 23.49
N ALA A 385 -14.19 25.92 22.39
CA ALA A 385 -13.00 25.10 22.42
C ALA A 385 -11.89 25.86 23.18
N PRO A 386 -11.20 25.24 24.17
CA PRO A 386 -10.09 25.89 24.84
C PRO A 386 -9.02 26.27 23.80
N ALA A 387 -8.43 27.46 23.95
CA ALA A 387 -7.28 27.84 23.15
C ALA A 387 -6.22 26.74 23.29
N VAL A 388 -5.86 26.10 22.17
CA VAL A 388 -4.78 25.12 22.15
C VAL A 388 -3.49 25.88 22.53
N PRO A 389 -2.78 25.47 23.60
CA PRO A 389 -1.55 26.13 24.03
C PRO A 389 -0.44 26.02 22.99
#